data_AF-A0A933CX88-F1
#
_entry.id   AF-A0A933CX88-F1
#
_cell.length_a   1.000
_cell.length_b   1.000
_cell.length_c   1.000
_cell.angle_alpha   90.00
_cell.angle_beta   90.00
_cell.angle_gamma   90.00
#
_symmetry.space_group_name_H-M   'P 1'
#
loop_
_entity.id
_entity.type
_entity.pdbx_description
1 polymer ?
#
loop_
_entity_poly.entity_id
_entity_poly.type
_entity_poly.pdbx_seq_one_letter_code
_entity_poly.pdbx_strand_id
1 'polypeptide(L)'
;MGAGVAVLGFAIGGLLAEQGFLSFFSQWLAQPALSLPDATSLPKLLGAGPMWLVVGTAFLIGLLLWFLPKPSPEPETWPWVQTGLILGALGTFVWVAGAPFGWHWGLSMTGPSRTLLGLLVDQASYPMTWGAYMLLGVPLGSWLSARSKGTARWQVPEAPELARRFCGGLLMGFGGTVAGGCNIGNALTGLSVLSLNSLVATVCILLGLALGVRAQELYR
;
A
#
# COMPACT_ATOMS: atom_id res chain seq x y z
N MET A 1 1.81 21.07 -4.73
CA MET A 1 1.32 20.57 -6.04
C MET A 1 1.94 19.25 -6.48
N GLY A 2 3.22 18.99 -6.24
CA GLY A 2 3.89 17.79 -6.77
C GLY A 2 3.29 16.42 -6.38
N ALA A 3 2.80 16.26 -5.14
CA ALA A 3 2.12 15.02 -4.73
C ALA A 3 0.78 14.82 -5.45
N GLY A 4 0.05 15.91 -5.74
CA GLY A 4 -1.22 15.85 -6.47
C GLY A 4 -1.05 15.30 -7.88
N VAL A 5 0.03 15.66 -8.57
CA VAL A 5 0.31 15.11 -9.91
C VAL A 5 0.69 13.64 -9.86
N ALA A 6 1.42 13.19 -8.84
CA ALA A 6 1.68 11.76 -8.66
C ALA A 6 0.37 10.99 -8.39
N VAL A 7 -0.56 11.55 -7.61
CA VAL A 7 -1.89 10.95 -7.36
C VAL A 7 -2.71 10.89 -8.64
N LEU A 8 -2.69 11.93 -9.47
CA LEU A 8 -3.34 11.91 -10.79
C LEU A 8 -2.73 10.83 -11.71
N GLY A 9 -1.41 10.72 -11.74
CA GLY A 9 -0.73 9.64 -12.46
C GLY A 9 -1.16 8.26 -11.95
N PHE A 10 -1.16 8.07 -10.63
CA PHE A 10 -1.62 6.83 -9.99
C PHE A 10 -3.06 6.48 -10.36
N ALA A 11 -3.95 7.47 -10.35
CA ALA A 11 -5.34 7.32 -10.74
C ALA A 11 -5.48 6.81 -12.19
N ILE A 12 -4.84 7.51 -13.12
CA ILE A 12 -4.90 7.17 -14.55
C ILE A 12 -4.27 5.81 -14.81
N GLY A 13 -3.12 5.51 -14.18
CA GLY A 13 -2.43 4.23 -14.33
C GLY A 13 -3.28 3.06 -13.83
N GLY A 14 -3.98 3.25 -12.72
CA GLY A 14 -4.94 2.27 -12.20
C GLY A 14 -6.12 2.04 -13.14
N LEU A 15 -6.74 3.11 -13.64
CA LEU A 15 -7.86 3.02 -14.59
C LEU A 15 -7.47 2.34 -15.91
N LEU A 16 -6.29 2.67 -16.44
CA LEU A 16 -5.76 2.03 -17.65
C LEU A 16 -5.55 0.53 -17.48
N ALA A 17 -5.15 0.09 -16.28
CA ALA A 17 -4.93 -1.30 -15.94
C ALA A 17 -6.23 -2.10 -15.73
N GLU A 18 -7.31 -1.45 -15.27
CA GLU A 18 -8.58 -2.13 -15.00
C GLU A 18 -9.54 -2.11 -16.19
N GLN A 19 -9.69 -0.95 -16.83
CA GLN A 19 -10.72 -0.69 -17.84
C GLN A 19 -10.15 -0.18 -19.17
N GLY A 20 -8.89 0.23 -19.20
CA GLY A 20 -8.25 0.75 -20.39
C GLY A 20 -7.63 -0.31 -21.29
N PHE A 21 -6.84 0.15 -22.25
CA PHE A 21 -6.11 -0.70 -23.19
C PHE A 21 -5.16 -1.70 -22.51
N LEU A 22 -4.61 -1.36 -21.34
CA LEU A 22 -3.70 -2.22 -20.61
C LEU A 22 -4.41 -3.32 -19.79
N SER A 23 -5.74 -3.33 -19.78
CA SER A 23 -6.53 -4.37 -19.11
C SER A 23 -6.28 -5.77 -19.68
N PHE A 24 -5.99 -5.88 -20.98
CA PHE A 24 -5.57 -7.15 -21.59
C PHE A 24 -4.32 -7.71 -20.91
N PHE A 25 -3.33 -6.86 -20.65
CA PHE A 25 -2.07 -7.28 -20.04
C PHE A 25 -2.23 -7.62 -18.56
N SER A 26 -3.06 -6.88 -17.82
CA SER A 26 -3.37 -7.21 -16.42
C SER A 26 -4.13 -8.53 -16.32
N GLN A 27 -5.10 -8.78 -17.20
CA GLN A 27 -5.83 -10.04 -17.26
C GLN A 27 -4.93 -11.21 -17.67
N TRP A 28 -4.01 -11.00 -18.62
CA TRP A 28 -3.02 -11.99 -19.04
C TRP A 28 -2.07 -12.36 -17.89
N LEU A 29 -1.57 -11.37 -17.15
CA LEU A 29 -0.75 -11.60 -15.95
C LEU A 29 -1.52 -12.25 -14.80
N ALA A 30 -2.84 -12.10 -14.77
CA ALA A 30 -3.71 -12.73 -13.76
C ALA A 30 -4.06 -14.19 -14.10
N GLN A 31 -3.77 -14.69 -15.31
CA GLN A 31 -4.14 -16.04 -15.74
C GLN A 31 -3.42 -17.20 -15.04
N PRO A 32 -2.18 -17.11 -14.50
CA PRO A 32 -1.65 -18.15 -13.63
C PRO A 32 -2.28 -18.02 -12.23
N ALA A 33 -3.59 -18.18 -12.15
CA ALA A 33 -4.30 -18.30 -10.89
C ALA A 33 -4.03 -19.70 -10.33
N LEU A 34 -3.04 -19.81 -9.42
CA LEU A 34 -2.99 -20.95 -8.51
C LEU A 34 -4.23 -20.86 -7.59
N SER A 35 -5.33 -21.46 -8.05
CA SER A 35 -6.54 -21.66 -7.25
C SER A 35 -6.26 -22.71 -6.19
N LEU A 36 -5.54 -22.32 -5.13
CA LEU A 36 -5.34 -23.14 -3.94
C LEU A 36 -6.66 -23.19 -3.16
N PRO A 37 -7.37 -24.33 -3.11
CA PRO A 37 -8.75 -24.37 -2.62
C PRO A 37 -8.93 -24.04 -1.13
N ASP A 38 -7.86 -24.02 -0.33
CA ASP A 38 -7.95 -23.76 1.11
C ASP A 38 -6.75 -22.98 1.70
N ALA A 39 -5.73 -22.63 0.90
CA ALA A 39 -4.46 -22.10 1.37
C ALA A 39 -4.16 -20.69 0.86
N THR A 40 -5.02 -19.72 1.18
CA THR A 40 -4.78 -18.28 0.88
C THR A 40 -3.73 -17.64 1.78
N SER A 41 -3.29 -18.36 2.83
CA SER A 41 -2.24 -17.95 3.75
C SER A 41 -1.31 -19.13 4.06
N LEU A 42 -0.02 -18.82 4.26
CA LEU A 42 1.02 -19.80 4.61
C LEU A 42 0.62 -20.71 5.80
N PRO A 43 -0.04 -20.20 6.86
CA PRO A 43 -0.63 -21.02 7.92
C PRO A 43 -1.49 -22.21 7.50
N LYS A 44 -2.43 -21.97 6.58
CA LYS A 44 -3.38 -22.99 6.13
C LYS A 44 -2.69 -24.01 5.23
N LEU A 45 -1.69 -23.58 4.47
CA LEU A 45 -0.84 -24.46 3.67
C LEU A 45 -0.04 -25.45 4.53
N LEU A 46 0.44 -25.01 5.70
CA LEU A 46 1.25 -25.80 6.61
C LEU A 46 0.42 -26.67 7.58
N GLY A 47 -0.92 -26.56 7.56
CA GLY A 47 -1.79 -27.25 8.52
C GLY A 47 -1.55 -26.84 9.99
N ALA A 48 -0.90 -25.70 10.22
CA ALA A 48 -0.51 -25.25 11.53
C ALA A 48 -1.72 -24.66 12.27
N GLY A 49 -1.98 -25.14 13.50
CA GLY A 49 -3.03 -24.58 14.36
C GLY A 49 -2.78 -23.11 14.69
N PRO A 50 -3.83 -22.32 15.03
CA PRO A 50 -3.75 -20.86 15.20
C PRO A 50 -2.64 -20.39 16.16
N MET A 51 -2.36 -21.18 17.21
CA MET A 51 -1.33 -20.87 18.21
C MET A 51 0.10 -20.93 17.65
N TRP A 52 0.40 -21.90 16.78
CA TRP A 52 1.73 -22.01 16.17
C TRP A 52 2.01 -20.88 15.19
N LEU A 53 0.97 -20.24 14.65
CA LEU A 53 1.10 -19.05 13.80
C LEU A 53 1.53 -17.85 14.61
N VAL A 54 0.91 -17.64 15.77
CA VAL A 54 1.27 -16.53 16.67
C VAL A 54 2.71 -16.73 17.16
N VAL A 55 3.06 -17.95 17.56
CA VAL A 55 4.43 -18.25 18.03
C VAL A 55 5.46 -18.13 16.91
N GLY A 56 5.17 -18.69 15.73
CA GLY A 56 6.08 -18.65 14.58
C GLY A 56 6.29 -17.24 14.01
N THR A 57 5.22 -16.43 13.94
CA THR A 57 5.31 -15.03 13.52
C THR A 57 6.03 -14.18 14.55
N ALA A 58 5.74 -14.34 15.85
CA ALA A 58 6.45 -13.65 16.91
C ALA A 58 7.95 -14.01 16.93
N PHE A 59 8.28 -15.29 16.71
CA PHE A 59 9.66 -15.74 16.58
C PHE A 59 10.35 -15.13 15.35
N LEU A 60 9.71 -15.14 14.18
CA LEU A 60 10.24 -14.52 12.96
C LEU A 60 10.44 -13.02 13.12
N ILE A 61 9.49 -12.31 13.74
CA ILE A 61 9.62 -10.88 14.03
C ILE A 61 10.79 -10.64 14.99
N GLY A 62 10.90 -11.42 16.07
CA GLY A 62 12.03 -11.33 17.01
C GLY A 62 13.38 -11.58 16.33
N LEU A 63 13.44 -12.56 15.44
CA LEU A 63 14.62 -12.87 14.62
C LEU A 63 14.96 -11.72 13.67
N LEU A 64 13.96 -11.17 12.97
CA LEU A 64 14.16 -10.04 12.06
C LEU A 64 14.67 -8.81 12.81
N LEU A 65 14.07 -8.49 13.97
CA LEU A 65 14.49 -7.37 14.81
C LEU A 65 15.89 -7.57 15.42
N TRP A 66 16.33 -8.82 15.56
CA TRP A 66 17.68 -9.15 16.00
C TRP A 66 18.73 -8.93 14.89
N PHE A 67 18.42 -9.37 13.66
CA PHE A 67 19.37 -9.30 12.54
C PHE A 67 19.38 -7.95 11.81
N LEU A 68 18.26 -7.22 11.81
CA LEU A 68 18.19 -5.95 11.10
C LEU A 68 18.96 -4.86 11.86
N PRO A 69 19.75 -4.03 11.16
CA PRO A 69 20.40 -2.89 11.77
C PRO A 69 19.34 -1.96 12.36
N LYS A 70 19.54 -1.59 13.62
CA LYS A 70 18.64 -0.65 14.31
C LYS A 70 18.71 0.71 13.59
N PRO A 71 17.57 1.33 13.27
CA PRO A 71 17.57 2.67 12.68
C PRO A 71 18.30 3.64 13.61
N SER A 72 19.15 4.51 13.06
CA SER A 72 19.75 5.60 13.82
C SER A 72 18.64 6.54 14.31
N PRO A 73 18.60 6.87 15.62
CA PRO A 73 17.60 7.80 16.13
C PRO A 73 17.84 9.20 15.52
N GLU A 74 16.89 9.67 14.72
CA GLU A 74 16.88 11.04 14.21
C GLU A 74 16.09 11.94 15.18
N PRO A 75 16.62 13.09 15.62
CA PRO A 75 15.98 13.95 16.63
C PRO A 75 14.58 14.48 16.23
N GLU A 76 14.28 14.58 14.94
CA GLU A 76 13.03 15.17 14.43
C GLU A 76 11.92 14.14 14.15
N THR A 77 12.22 12.83 14.24
CA THR A 77 11.27 11.77 13.93
C THR A 77 10.87 10.97 15.17
N TRP A 78 9.69 10.35 15.11
CA TRP A 78 9.25 9.47 16.19
C TRP A 78 10.11 8.20 16.21
N PRO A 79 10.42 7.67 17.40
CA PRO A 79 11.08 6.37 17.52
C PRO A 79 10.34 5.31 16.70
N TRP A 80 11.08 4.47 15.98
CA TRP A 80 10.49 3.46 15.07
C TRP A 80 9.51 2.53 15.78
N VAL A 81 9.75 2.20 17.06
CA VAL A 81 8.85 1.38 17.88
C VAL A 81 7.51 2.09 18.09
N GLN A 82 7.54 3.38 18.42
CA GLN A 82 6.34 4.18 18.63
C GLN A 82 5.54 4.28 17.33
N THR A 83 6.20 4.54 16.20
CA THR A 83 5.56 4.58 14.88
C THR A 83 4.93 3.23 14.53
N GLY A 84 5.65 2.12 14.77
CA GLY A 84 5.14 0.76 14.53
C GLY A 84 3.91 0.43 15.38
N LEU A 85 3.95 0.74 16.68
CA LEU A 85 2.82 0.53 17.59
C LEU A 85 1.60 1.35 17.18
N ILE A 86 1.80 2.62 16.80
CA ILE A 86 0.71 3.50 16.37
C ILE A 86 0.10 3.01 15.05
N LEU A 87 0.92 2.64 14.06
CA LEU A 87 0.43 2.10 12.79
C LEU A 87 -0.28 0.76 12.97
N GLY A 88 0.21 -0.10 13.86
CA GLY A 88 -0.44 -1.36 14.23
C GLY A 88 -1.80 -1.12 14.88
N ALA A 89 -1.85 -0.27 15.91
CA ALA A 89 -3.10 0.09 16.59
C ALA A 89 -4.11 0.75 15.62
N LEU A 90 -3.63 1.64 14.75
CA LEU A 90 -4.46 2.26 13.72
C LEU A 90 -5.01 1.21 12.74
N GLY A 91 -4.17 0.28 12.28
CA GLY A 91 -4.60 -0.79 11.38
C GLY A 91 -5.64 -1.72 12.01
N THR A 92 -5.46 -2.09 13.27
CA THR A 92 -6.45 -2.86 14.03
C THR A 92 -7.75 -2.07 14.19
N PHE A 93 -7.67 -0.79 14.57
CA PHE A 93 -8.84 0.07 14.69
C PHE A 93 -9.59 0.17 13.37
N VAL A 94 -8.89 0.36 12.25
CA VAL A 94 -9.47 0.44 10.90
C VAL A 94 -10.25 -0.81 10.55
N TRP A 95 -9.67 -1.98 10.83
CA TRP A 95 -10.29 -3.26 10.56
C TRP A 95 -11.54 -3.48 11.42
N VAL A 96 -11.45 -3.24 12.73
CA VAL A 96 -12.58 -3.39 13.67
C VAL A 96 -13.71 -2.41 13.35
N ALA A 97 -13.37 -1.14 13.15
CA ALA A 97 -14.36 -0.10 12.86
C ALA A 97 -14.97 -0.25 11.46
N GLY A 98 -14.26 -0.86 10.51
CA GLY A 98 -14.75 -1.13 9.16
C GLY A 98 -15.66 -2.35 9.06
N ALA A 99 -15.53 -3.32 9.96
CA ALA A 99 -16.27 -4.59 9.89
C ALA A 99 -17.81 -4.43 9.86
N PRO A 100 -18.44 -3.52 10.65
CA PRO A 100 -19.88 -3.26 10.55
C PRO A 100 -20.34 -2.72 9.20
N PHE A 101 -19.44 -2.08 8.44
CA PHE A 101 -19.69 -1.50 7.13
C PHE A 101 -19.27 -2.42 5.97
N GLY A 102 -19.05 -3.71 6.25
CA GLY A 102 -18.63 -4.71 5.26
C GLY A 102 -17.16 -4.61 4.84
N TRP A 103 -16.34 -3.83 5.56
CA TRP A 103 -14.90 -3.72 5.30
C TRP A 103 -14.13 -4.70 6.18
N HIS A 104 -13.71 -5.82 5.59
CA HIS A 104 -13.00 -6.89 6.30
C HIS A 104 -11.49 -6.90 6.07
N TRP A 105 -10.93 -5.84 5.47
CA TRP A 105 -9.50 -5.69 5.24
C TRP A 105 -8.87 -4.68 6.21
N GLY A 106 -7.54 -4.69 6.36
CA GLY A 106 -6.82 -3.68 7.15
C GLY A 106 -6.58 -2.37 6.38
N LEU A 107 -5.46 -1.72 6.66
CA LEU A 107 -5.03 -0.53 5.92
C LEU A 107 -4.73 -0.88 4.45
N SER A 108 -5.26 -0.07 3.53
CA SER A 108 -4.98 -0.18 2.09
C SER A 108 -5.23 1.17 1.43
N MET A 109 -4.47 1.49 0.38
CA MET A 109 -4.67 2.73 -0.39
C MET A 109 -5.17 2.46 -1.80
N THR A 110 -4.77 1.35 -2.43
CA THR A 110 -5.15 1.07 -3.84
C THR A 110 -6.66 0.88 -4.02
N GLY A 111 -7.30 0.05 -3.19
CA GLY A 111 -8.75 -0.20 -3.27
C GLY A 111 -9.57 1.07 -3.04
N PRO A 112 -9.34 1.80 -1.94
CA PRO A 112 -9.99 3.09 -1.69
C PRO A 112 -9.80 4.13 -2.80
N SER A 113 -8.60 4.21 -3.38
CA SER A 113 -8.33 5.11 -4.49
C SER A 113 -9.21 4.78 -5.70
N ARG A 114 -9.42 3.49 -6.00
CA ARG A 114 -10.32 3.08 -7.08
C ARG A 114 -11.77 3.42 -6.79
N THR A 115 -12.25 3.22 -5.56
CA THR A 115 -13.59 3.66 -5.18
C THR A 115 -13.76 5.16 -5.40
N LEU A 116 -12.83 5.99 -4.92
CA LEU A 116 -12.90 7.44 -5.07
C LEU A 116 -12.84 7.90 -6.53
N LEU A 117 -12.01 7.27 -7.35
CA LEU A 117 -11.87 7.63 -8.77
C LEU A 117 -13.02 7.09 -9.61
N GLY A 118 -13.49 5.89 -9.30
CA GLY A 118 -14.66 5.28 -9.92
C GLY A 118 -15.92 6.12 -9.70
N LEU A 119 -16.07 6.74 -8.52
CA LEU A 119 -17.15 7.71 -8.24
C LEU A 119 -17.16 8.93 -9.20
N LEU A 120 -16.02 9.29 -9.81
CA LEU A 120 -15.95 10.38 -10.79
C LEU A 120 -16.42 9.94 -12.19
N VAL A 121 -16.41 8.63 -12.45
CA VAL A 121 -16.79 8.05 -13.74
C VAL A 121 -18.24 7.54 -13.68
N ASP A 122 -18.55 6.71 -12.69
CA ASP A 122 -19.87 6.14 -12.48
C ASP A 122 -20.14 5.94 -10.98
N GLN A 123 -21.03 6.77 -10.43
CA GLN A 123 -21.38 6.71 -9.01
C GLN A 123 -22.21 5.48 -8.65
N ALA A 124 -22.94 4.90 -9.60
CA ALA A 124 -23.80 3.75 -9.33
C ALA A 124 -22.97 2.47 -9.13
N SER A 125 -21.86 2.34 -9.84
CA SER A 125 -20.99 1.15 -9.78
C SER A 125 -19.95 1.19 -8.66
N TYR A 126 -19.69 2.33 -8.03
CA TYR A 126 -18.62 2.50 -7.03
C TYR A 126 -19.14 3.13 -5.72
N PRO A 127 -19.97 2.42 -4.92
CA PRO A 127 -20.46 2.97 -3.66
C PRO A 127 -19.32 3.31 -2.70
N MET A 128 -19.51 4.38 -1.91
CA MET A 128 -18.50 4.88 -0.99
C MET A 128 -18.19 3.84 0.09
N THR A 129 -16.92 3.43 0.20
CA THR A 129 -16.47 2.41 1.15
C THR A 129 -15.83 3.04 2.38
N TRP A 130 -15.77 2.28 3.48
CA TRP A 130 -15.03 2.66 4.68
C TRP A 130 -13.58 3.09 4.38
N GLY A 131 -12.88 2.31 3.56
CA GLY A 131 -11.53 2.64 3.14
C GLY A 131 -11.44 3.95 2.34
N ALA A 132 -12.46 4.30 1.55
CA ALA A 132 -12.50 5.57 0.81
C ALA A 132 -12.60 6.78 1.75
N TYR A 133 -13.40 6.71 2.83
CA TYR A 133 -13.42 7.74 3.86
C TYR A 133 -12.05 7.90 4.55
N MET A 134 -11.37 6.79 4.82
CA MET A 134 -10.02 6.82 5.39
C MET A 134 -9.02 7.47 4.47
N LEU A 135 -9.06 7.15 3.18
CA LEU A 135 -8.17 7.73 2.19
C LEU A 135 -8.35 9.26 2.10
N LEU A 136 -9.59 9.76 2.21
CA LEU A 136 -9.86 11.21 2.29
C LEU A 136 -9.30 11.84 3.59
N GLY A 137 -9.31 11.09 4.68
CA GLY A 137 -8.73 11.52 5.96
C GLY A 137 -7.22 11.69 5.94
N VAL A 138 -6.49 10.93 5.10
CA VAL A 138 -5.01 10.96 5.06
C VAL A 138 -4.46 12.34 4.65
N PRO A 139 -4.89 12.96 3.53
CA PRO A 139 -4.46 14.32 3.18
C PRO A 139 -4.78 15.34 4.27
N LEU A 140 -5.98 15.29 4.84
CA LEU A 140 -6.41 16.21 5.90
C LEU A 140 -5.56 16.06 7.16
N GLY A 141 -5.33 14.82 7.62
CA GLY A 141 -4.47 14.53 8.76
C GLY A 141 -3.02 14.95 8.54
N SER A 142 -2.49 14.71 7.34
CA SER A 142 -1.14 15.14 6.97
C SER A 142 -0.98 16.67 6.97
N TRP A 143 -2.01 17.39 6.50
CA TRP A 143 -2.03 18.85 6.50
C TRP A 143 -2.12 19.43 7.91
N LEU A 144 -3.00 18.89 8.77
CA LEU A 144 -3.11 19.29 10.17
C LEU A 144 -1.80 19.05 10.93
N SER A 145 -1.16 17.91 10.70
CA SER A 145 0.14 17.57 11.28
C SER A 145 1.27 18.49 10.80
N ALA A 146 1.32 18.81 9.51
CA ALA A 146 2.30 19.75 8.97
C ALA A 146 2.07 21.18 9.50
N ARG A 147 0.81 21.58 9.68
CA ARG A 147 0.45 22.90 10.23
C ARG A 147 0.84 23.03 11.70
N SER A 148 0.60 22.00 12.51
CA SER A 148 0.97 22.04 13.94
C SER A 148 2.49 22.10 14.17
N LYS A 149 3.27 21.50 13.27
CA LYS A 149 4.74 21.58 13.28
C LYS A 149 5.32 22.82 12.60
N GLY A 150 4.48 23.68 12.00
CA GLY A 150 4.94 24.85 11.24
C GLY A 150 5.70 24.52 9.95
N THR A 151 5.66 23.26 9.48
CA THR A 151 6.36 22.78 8.28
C THR A 151 5.48 22.75 7.04
N ALA A 152 4.20 23.11 7.16
CA ALA A 152 3.28 23.24 6.05
C ALA A 152 3.77 24.30 5.05
N ARG A 153 4.30 23.83 3.91
CA ARG A 153 4.79 24.68 2.82
C ARG A 153 4.21 24.23 1.50
N TRP A 154 3.72 25.18 0.72
CA TRP A 154 3.29 24.91 -0.64
C TRP A 154 4.51 24.81 -1.54
N GLN A 155 4.77 23.61 -2.05
CA GLN A 155 5.89 23.36 -2.96
C GLN A 155 5.34 23.06 -4.37
N VAL A 156 5.87 23.80 -5.34
CA VAL A 156 5.64 23.59 -6.78
C VAL A 156 6.97 23.13 -7.36
N PRO A 157 7.10 21.85 -7.76
CA PRO A 157 8.32 21.37 -8.39
C PRO A 157 8.44 21.91 -9.81
N GLU A 158 9.65 21.88 -10.36
CA GLU A 158 9.92 22.24 -11.75
C GLU A 158 9.19 21.31 -12.74
N ALA A 159 8.96 21.78 -13.96
CA ALA A 159 8.20 21.03 -14.97
C ALA A 159 8.75 19.62 -15.27
N PRO A 160 10.07 19.39 -15.41
CA PRO A 160 10.61 18.04 -15.63
C PRO A 160 10.32 17.10 -14.45
N GLU A 161 10.41 17.62 -13.23
CA GLU A 161 10.14 16.87 -12.02
C GLU A 161 8.65 16.54 -11.87
N LEU A 162 7.77 17.43 -12.35
CA LEU A 162 6.33 17.17 -12.42
C LEU A 162 6.01 15.99 -13.34
N ALA A 163 6.65 15.93 -14.52
CA ALA A 163 6.51 14.82 -15.46
C ALA A 163 7.03 13.50 -14.87
N ARG A 164 8.20 13.52 -14.20
CA ARG A 164 8.74 12.32 -13.52
C ARG A 164 7.80 11.79 -12.45
N ARG A 165 7.21 12.68 -11.64
CA ARG A 165 6.22 12.31 -10.61
C ARG A 165 4.94 11.74 -11.21
N PHE A 166 4.47 12.31 -12.31
CA PHE A 166 3.32 11.79 -13.05
C PHE A 166 3.58 10.39 -13.58
N CYS A 167 4.71 10.18 -14.27
CA CYS A 167 5.12 8.88 -14.80
C CYS A 167 5.32 7.84 -13.68
N GLY A 168 5.94 8.24 -12.57
CA GLY A 168 6.06 7.38 -11.39
C GLY A 168 4.68 6.99 -10.84
N GLY A 169 3.77 7.96 -10.74
CA GLY A 169 2.36 7.72 -10.39
C GLY A 169 1.71 6.69 -11.31
N LEU A 170 1.79 6.87 -12.63
CA LEU A 170 1.24 5.94 -13.62
C LEU A 170 1.72 4.50 -13.40
N LEU A 171 3.03 4.31 -13.24
CA LEU A 171 3.62 3.00 -12.99
C LEU A 171 3.16 2.40 -11.66
N MET A 172 3.06 3.20 -10.60
CA MET A 172 2.57 2.75 -9.30
C MET A 172 1.08 2.36 -9.36
N GLY A 173 0.26 3.11 -10.09
CA GLY A 173 -1.16 2.83 -10.29
C GLY A 173 -1.37 1.54 -11.06
N PHE A 174 -0.67 1.38 -12.17
CA PHE A 174 -0.69 0.17 -12.99
C PHE A 174 -0.21 -1.05 -12.20
N GLY A 175 0.98 -0.96 -11.60
CA GLY A 175 1.58 -2.05 -10.82
C GLY A 175 0.77 -2.41 -9.58
N GLY A 176 0.20 -1.43 -8.88
CA GLY A 176 -0.69 -1.65 -7.75
C GLY A 176 -1.99 -2.36 -8.16
N THR A 177 -2.45 -2.15 -9.39
CA THR A 177 -3.57 -2.91 -9.95
C THR A 177 -3.23 -4.33 -10.29
N VAL A 178 -2.14 -4.55 -11.01
CA VAL A 178 -1.67 -5.90 -11.35
C VAL A 178 -1.35 -6.72 -10.10
N ALA A 179 -0.73 -6.12 -9.08
CA ALA A 179 -0.37 -6.80 -7.83
C ALA A 179 -1.54 -6.97 -6.84
N GLY A 180 -2.73 -6.46 -7.15
CA GLY A 180 -3.89 -6.51 -6.26
C GLY A 180 -3.74 -5.70 -4.96
N GLY A 181 -2.78 -4.77 -4.87
CA GLY A 181 -2.52 -3.99 -3.67
C GLY A 181 -1.28 -3.10 -3.77
N CYS A 182 -1.19 -2.11 -2.87
CA CYS A 182 0.00 -1.26 -2.69
C CYS A 182 0.93 -1.85 -1.62
N ASN A 183 2.04 -1.18 -1.35
CA ASN A 183 2.93 -1.48 -0.22
C ASN A 183 2.16 -1.50 1.13
N ILE A 184 1.20 -0.61 1.37
CA ILE A 184 0.41 -0.62 2.62
C ILE A 184 -0.52 -1.83 2.65
N GLY A 185 -1.19 -2.15 1.54
CA GLY A 185 -2.09 -3.29 1.46
C GLY A 185 -1.39 -4.65 1.54
N ASN A 186 -0.29 -4.82 0.79
CA ASN A 186 0.44 -6.08 0.71
C ASN A 186 1.50 -6.22 1.81
N ALA A 187 2.33 -5.20 2.06
CA ALA A 187 3.42 -5.31 3.01
C ALA A 187 2.97 -5.11 4.47
N LEU A 188 2.14 -4.11 4.78
CA LEU A 188 1.69 -3.87 6.16
C LEU A 188 0.55 -4.81 6.54
N THR A 189 -0.55 -4.78 5.79
CA THR A 189 -1.74 -5.58 6.11
C THR A 189 -1.58 -7.05 5.69
N GLY A 190 -1.21 -7.31 4.44
CA GLY A 190 -1.14 -8.67 3.89
C GLY A 190 -0.08 -9.58 4.52
N LEU A 191 1.09 -9.05 4.89
CA LEU A 191 2.11 -9.84 5.60
C LEU A 191 1.70 -10.18 7.04
N SER A 192 0.92 -9.33 7.71
CA SER A 192 0.45 -9.60 9.08
C SER A 192 -0.43 -10.86 9.16
N VAL A 193 -1.11 -11.21 8.07
CA VAL A 193 -1.91 -12.43 7.93
C VAL A 193 -1.18 -13.55 7.17
N LEU A 194 0.09 -13.34 6.83
CA LEU A 194 0.94 -14.21 5.99
C LEU A 194 0.25 -14.68 4.70
N SER A 195 -0.38 -13.74 3.98
CA SER A 195 -0.91 -14.05 2.66
C SER A 195 0.22 -14.39 1.68
N LEU A 196 0.07 -15.51 0.96
CA LEU A 196 1.05 -15.93 -0.06
C LEU A 196 1.17 -14.89 -1.18
N ASN A 197 0.05 -14.34 -1.63
CA ASN A 197 0.03 -13.26 -2.62
C ASN A 197 0.83 -12.05 -2.11
N SER A 198 0.59 -11.64 -0.86
CA SER A 198 1.26 -10.48 -0.29
C SER A 198 2.75 -10.70 -0.03
N LEU A 199 3.19 -11.92 0.26
CA LEU A 199 4.61 -12.26 0.34
C LEU A 199 5.30 -12.03 -1.01
N VAL A 200 4.78 -12.64 -2.08
CA VAL A 200 5.33 -12.49 -3.43
C VAL A 200 5.28 -11.04 -3.89
N ALA A 201 4.12 -10.38 -3.72
CA ALA A 201 3.94 -8.99 -4.09
C ALA A 201 4.92 -8.07 -3.33
N THR A 202 5.16 -8.31 -2.04
CA THR A 202 6.10 -7.50 -1.26
C THR A 202 7.53 -7.69 -1.74
N VAL A 203 7.98 -8.92 -2.02
CA VAL A 203 9.32 -9.15 -2.58
C VAL A 203 9.48 -8.43 -3.90
N CYS A 204 8.51 -8.52 -4.82
CA CYS A 204 8.53 -7.82 -6.09
C CYS A 204 8.54 -6.29 -5.92
N ILE A 205 7.77 -5.75 -4.97
CA ILE A 205 7.78 -4.31 -4.64
C ILE A 205 9.17 -3.87 -4.15
N LEU A 206 9.82 -4.66 -3.29
CA LEU A 206 11.16 -4.37 -2.78
C LEU A 206 12.22 -4.41 -3.90
N LEU A 207 12.15 -5.41 -4.78
CA LEU A 207 13.03 -5.50 -5.94
C LEU A 207 12.84 -4.31 -6.89
N GLY A 208 11.59 -3.94 -7.17
CA GLY A 208 11.25 -2.77 -7.98
C GLY A 208 11.76 -1.46 -7.36
N LEU A 209 11.63 -1.30 -6.05
CA LEU A 209 12.18 -0.16 -5.31
C LEU A 209 13.71 -0.12 -5.44
N ALA A 210 14.40 -1.23 -5.21
CA ALA A 210 15.86 -1.30 -5.30
C ALA A 210 16.37 -0.96 -6.71
N LEU A 211 15.71 -1.48 -7.75
CA LEU A 211 16.01 -1.13 -9.15
C LEU A 211 15.74 0.34 -9.43
N GLY A 212 14.63 0.89 -8.94
CA GLY A 212 14.27 2.30 -9.11
C GLY A 212 15.28 3.24 -8.45
N VAL A 213 15.74 2.94 -7.24
CA VAL A 213 16.77 3.71 -6.53
C VAL A 213 18.09 3.66 -7.30
N ARG A 214 18.54 2.48 -7.74
CA ARG A 214 19.78 2.35 -8.52
C ARG A 214 19.70 3.07 -9.86
N ALA A 215 18.55 3.01 -10.54
CA ALA A 215 18.34 3.77 -11.76
C ALA A 215 18.43 5.28 -11.48
N GLN A 216 17.86 5.78 -10.38
CA GLN A 216 17.98 7.19 -10.02
C GLN A 216 19.42 7.63 -9.72
N GLU A 217 20.22 6.77 -9.09
CA GLU A 217 21.64 7.03 -8.84
C GLU A 217 22.44 7.13 -10.15
N LEU A 218 22.13 6.32 -11.16
CA LEU A 218 22.80 6.34 -12.47
C LEU A 218 22.50 7.59 -13.31
N TYR A 219 21.35 8.24 -13.07
CA TYR A 219 20.92 9.44 -13.81
C TYR A 219 21.15 10.75 -13.02
N ARG A 220 21.80 10.68 -11.85
CA ARG A 220 22.30 11.83 -11.09
C ARG A 220 23.77 12.06 -11.39
#